data_AF-A0A834PB69-F1
#
_entry.id   AF-A0A834PB69-F1
#
_cell.length_a   1.000
_cell.length_b   1.000
_cell.length_c   1.000
_cell.angle_alpha   90.00
_cell.angle_beta   90.00
_cell.angle_gamma   90.00
#
_symmetry.space_group_name_H-M   'P 1'
#
loop_
_entity.id
_entity.type
_entity.pdbx_description
1 polymer ?
#
loop_
_entity_poly.entity_id
_entity_poly.type
_entity_poly.pdbx_seq_one_letter_code
_entity_poly.pdbx_strand_id
1 'polypeptide(L)'
;MRRSEKNSTYKHPKWLLIPTPTMTTIPKSNKFNKNKDCTALSPPNPVVCTPTCGPNAIFSNCASACPITCKNYPNPPKYCIQVCVKRCKCLNGRILNNKGECVLPNECY
;
A
#
# COMPACT_ATOMS: atom_id res chain seq x y z
N MET A 1 7.05 -20.70 54.72
CA MET A 1 5.71 -21.27 54.95
C MET A 1 4.69 -20.15 55.10
N ARG A 2 3.45 -20.42 54.72
CA ARG A 2 2.33 -19.50 54.45
C ARG A 2 2.01 -18.47 55.54
N ARG A 3 1.33 -17.39 55.09
CA ARG A 3 0.31 -16.58 55.79
C ARG A 3 0.83 -15.68 56.93
N SER A 4 0.27 -14.50 57.22
CA SER A 4 -0.93 -13.81 56.77
C SER A 4 -0.89 -12.38 57.32
N GLU A 5 -1.44 -11.43 56.54
CA GLU A 5 -2.36 -10.35 56.97
C GLU A 5 -1.88 -9.40 58.10
N LYS A 6 -1.86 -8.09 57.87
CA LYS A 6 -2.94 -7.11 58.12
C LYS A 6 -2.34 -5.72 57.82
N ASN A 7 -3.01 -4.68 57.35
CA ASN A 7 -4.37 -4.27 57.65
C ASN A 7 -4.85 -3.28 56.58
N SER A 8 -6.02 -3.56 56.02
CA SER A 8 -6.79 -2.63 55.22
C SER A 8 -7.46 -1.63 56.14
N THR A 9 -7.23 -0.33 55.95
CA THR A 9 -8.26 0.67 56.22
C THR A 9 -8.04 1.90 55.35
N TYR A 10 -8.41 1.82 54.07
CA TYR A 10 -8.82 3.02 53.35
C TYR A 10 -10.23 2.81 52.81
N LYS A 11 -11.17 3.44 53.52
CA LYS A 11 -12.59 3.50 53.21
C LYS A 11 -12.77 4.09 51.81
N HIS A 12 -13.37 3.31 50.90
CA HIS A 12 -13.82 3.81 49.61
C HIS A 12 -15.13 4.58 49.77
N PRO A 13 -15.24 5.84 49.27
CA PRO A 13 -16.55 6.36 48.93
C PRO A 13 -17.03 5.66 47.65
N LYS A 14 -18.17 4.98 47.74
CA LYS A 14 -19.04 4.63 46.60
C LYS A 14 -19.29 5.91 45.78
N TRP A 15 -19.60 5.80 44.49
CA TRP A 15 -19.99 6.89 43.55
C TRP A 15 -18.98 7.36 42.50
N LEU A 16 -17.97 6.54 42.15
CA LEU A 16 -17.26 6.72 40.87
C LEU A 16 -17.15 5.38 40.15
N LEU A 17 -18.23 4.98 39.47
CA LEU A 17 -18.16 4.04 38.35
C LEU A 17 -17.48 4.77 37.18
N ILE A 18 -16.16 4.85 37.21
CA ILE A 18 -15.39 5.23 36.03
C ILE A 18 -15.18 3.93 35.25
N PRO A 19 -15.75 3.78 34.04
CA PRO A 19 -15.41 2.64 33.20
C PRO A 19 -13.90 2.70 32.94
N THR A 20 -13.17 1.68 33.39
CA THR A 20 -11.75 1.53 33.05
C THR A 20 -11.64 1.44 31.54
N PRO A 21 -10.86 2.30 30.86
CA PRO A 21 -10.56 2.08 29.46
C PRO A 21 -9.74 0.79 29.39
N THR A 22 -10.39 -0.29 28.97
CA THR A 22 -9.67 -1.46 28.44
C THR A 22 -8.70 -0.93 27.39
N MET A 23 -7.43 -1.35 27.47
CA MET A 23 -6.44 -1.12 26.42
C MET A 23 -6.88 -1.87 25.16
N THR A 24 -7.90 -1.34 24.50
CA THR A 24 -8.36 -1.75 23.18
C THR A 24 -7.25 -1.32 22.23
N THR A 25 -6.51 -2.32 21.74
CA THR A 25 -5.84 -2.36 20.43
C THR A 25 -5.60 -1.00 19.81
N ILE A 26 -4.34 -0.52 19.85
CA ILE A 26 -3.89 0.56 18.98
C ILE A 26 -4.15 0.10 17.53
N PRO A 27 -5.11 0.66 16.77
CA PRO A 27 -5.15 0.42 15.35
C PRO A 27 -4.10 1.32 14.73
N LYS A 28 -2.83 0.91 14.78
CA LYS A 28 -1.84 1.38 13.82
C LYS A 28 -2.02 0.57 12.53
N SER A 29 -3.23 0.60 11.98
CA SER A 29 -3.33 0.67 10.53
C SER A 29 -2.70 2.02 10.19
N ASN A 30 -1.38 2.02 10.03
CA ASN A 30 -0.72 3.08 9.31
C ASN A 30 -1.42 3.04 7.95
N LYS A 31 -2.34 3.97 7.70
CA LYS A 31 -2.99 4.11 6.40
C LYS A 31 -1.88 4.56 5.47
N PHE A 32 -1.13 3.58 5.00
CA PHE A 32 -0.30 3.69 3.84
C PHE A 32 -1.27 3.89 2.68
N ASN A 33 -1.60 5.16 2.44
CA ASN A 33 -2.30 5.61 1.25
C ASN A 33 -1.54 5.03 0.05
N LYS A 34 -2.20 4.24 -0.78
CA LYS A 34 -1.61 3.46 -1.88
C LYS A 34 -1.17 4.40 -3.01
N ASN A 35 -0.16 5.24 -2.75
CA ASN A 35 0.51 6.17 -3.66
C ASN A 35 1.61 7.03 -2.98
N LYS A 36 2.12 6.68 -1.79
CA LYS A 36 3.13 7.48 -1.05
C LYS A 36 4.40 6.74 -0.59
N ASP A 37 4.80 5.68 -1.28
CA ASP A 37 6.04 4.93 -0.96
C ASP A 37 7.20 5.64 -1.66
N CYS A 38 7.59 6.79 -1.12
CA CYS A 38 8.95 7.26 -1.34
C CYS A 38 9.83 6.35 -0.50
N THR A 39 10.71 5.57 -1.13
CA THR A 39 11.64 4.69 -0.42
C THR A 39 12.46 5.55 0.52
N ALA A 40 12.15 5.50 1.82
CA ALA A 40 12.94 6.19 2.83
C ALA A 40 14.28 5.47 2.94
N LEU A 41 15.26 5.91 2.16
CA LEU A 41 16.66 5.60 2.43
C LEU A 41 16.97 6.27 3.78
N SER A 42 17.49 5.51 4.73
CA SER A 42 17.87 6.02 6.05
C SER A 42 18.61 7.36 5.97
N PRO A 43 18.45 8.28 6.94
CA PRO A 43 19.29 9.49 7.01
C PRO A 43 20.76 9.09 6.90
N PRO A 44 21.61 9.77 6.10
CA PRO A 44 21.56 11.18 5.67
C PRO A 44 20.98 11.45 4.26
N ASN A 45 20.36 10.48 3.60
CA ASN A 45 19.97 10.66 2.19
C ASN A 45 18.61 11.39 2.02
N PRO A 46 18.48 12.24 0.99
CA PRO A 46 17.20 12.85 0.65
C PRO A 46 16.19 11.76 0.28
N VAL A 47 14.94 11.94 0.71
CA VAL A 47 13.82 11.04 0.36
C VAL A 47 13.58 11.14 -1.14
N VAL A 48 14.06 10.16 -1.90
CA VAL A 48 13.77 10.08 -3.32
C VAL A 48 12.40 9.44 -3.47
N CYS A 49 11.40 10.25 -3.80
CA CYS A 49 10.09 9.78 -4.21
C CYS A 49 10.18 9.23 -5.64
N THR A 50 10.88 8.11 -5.82
CA THR A 50 10.76 7.35 -7.05
C THR A 50 9.41 6.63 -7.03
N PRO A 51 8.56 6.84 -8.04
CA PRO A 51 7.35 6.05 -8.19
C PRO A 51 7.74 4.56 -8.29
N THR A 52 7.36 3.80 -7.27
CA THR A 52 7.55 2.36 -7.21
C THR A 52 6.50 1.69 -8.10
N CYS A 53 6.98 0.89 -9.05
CA CYS A 53 6.11 0.08 -9.89
C CYS A 53 5.95 -1.32 -9.31
N GLY A 54 4.81 -1.95 -9.59
CA GLY A 54 4.59 -3.36 -9.27
C GLY A 54 5.56 -4.29 -10.01
N PRO A 55 5.54 -5.59 -9.67
CA PRO A 55 6.39 -6.57 -10.34
C PRO A 55 6.17 -6.54 -11.86
N ASN A 56 7.28 -6.71 -12.58
CA ASN A 56 7.31 -6.70 -14.04
C ASN A 56 6.88 -5.38 -14.72
N ALA A 57 6.99 -4.27 -14.00
CA ALA A 57 6.77 -2.94 -14.53
C ALA A 57 7.96 -2.03 -14.20
N ILE A 58 8.20 -1.05 -15.07
CA ILE A 58 9.22 -0.03 -14.88
C ILE A 58 8.59 1.35 -14.98
N PHE A 59 9.00 2.28 -14.12
CA PHE A 59 8.53 3.65 -14.23
C PHE A 59 9.13 4.30 -15.47
N SER A 60 8.29 4.96 -16.25
CA SER A 60 8.72 5.71 -17.41
C SER A 60 8.17 7.13 -17.35
N ASN A 61 9.04 8.09 -17.62
CA ASN A 61 8.64 9.49 -17.81
C ASN A 61 7.86 9.71 -19.12
N CYS A 62 7.90 8.74 -20.05
CA CYS A 62 7.19 8.77 -21.32
C CYS A 62 6.68 7.37 -21.68
N ALA A 63 5.70 6.86 -20.94
CA ALA A 63 4.96 5.68 -21.36
C ALA A 63 3.88 6.05 -22.38
N SER A 64 3.48 5.08 -23.21
CA SER A 64 2.37 5.25 -24.16
C SER A 64 1.07 5.64 -23.43
N ALA A 65 0.34 6.61 -24.00
CA ALA A 65 -1.02 6.97 -23.61
C ALA A 65 -2.03 5.83 -23.85
N CYS A 66 -1.71 4.87 -24.72
CA CYS A 66 -2.53 3.70 -25.03
C CYS A 66 -1.83 2.42 -24.57
N PRO A 67 -1.90 2.05 -23.28
CA PRO A 67 -1.38 0.76 -22.81
C PRO A 67 -2.04 -0.41 -23.55
N ILE A 68 -1.24 -1.45 -23.77
CA ILE A 68 -1.79 -2.78 -24.04
C ILE A 68 -2.19 -3.42 -22.71
N THR A 69 -3.39 -3.96 -22.69
CA THR A 69 -4.11 -4.55 -21.57
C THR A 69 -4.67 -5.90 -22.02
N CYS A 70 -5.05 -6.78 -21.09
CA CYS A 70 -5.74 -8.02 -21.44
C CYS A 70 -6.98 -7.79 -22.33
N LYS A 71 -7.68 -6.67 -22.14
CA LYS A 71 -8.91 -6.35 -22.89
C LYS A 71 -8.65 -5.99 -24.36
N ASN A 72 -7.55 -5.31 -24.66
CA ASN A 72 -7.23 -4.84 -26.01
C ASN A 72 -6.08 -5.62 -26.67
N TYR A 73 -5.43 -6.56 -25.98
CA TYR A 73 -4.39 -7.41 -26.57
C TYR A 73 -4.88 -8.19 -27.80
N PRO A 74 -6.11 -8.74 -27.86
CA PRO A 74 -6.61 -9.42 -29.05
C PRO A 74 -6.83 -8.48 -30.25
N ASN A 75 -7.10 -7.20 -29.98
CA ASN A 75 -7.34 -6.18 -31.01
C ASN A 75 -6.72 -4.85 -30.55
N PRO A 76 -5.39 -4.69 -30.69
CA PRO A 76 -4.69 -3.53 -30.15
C PRO A 76 -5.08 -2.24 -30.88
N PRO A 77 -4.97 -1.07 -30.22
CA PRO A 77 -5.30 0.20 -30.86
C PRO A 77 -4.42 0.43 -32.09
N LYS A 78 -5.04 0.57 -33.28
CA LYS A 78 -4.34 0.88 -34.53
C LYS A 78 -3.74 2.28 -34.52
N TYR A 79 -4.40 3.21 -33.82
CA TYR A 79 -3.99 4.59 -33.69
C TYR A 79 -3.82 4.91 -32.20
N CYS A 80 -2.73 5.58 -31.88
CA CYS A 80 -2.50 6.14 -30.56
C CYS A 80 -1.90 7.53 -30.69
N ILE A 81 -2.38 8.46 -29.87
CA ILE A 81 -1.79 9.78 -29.79
C ILE A 81 -0.37 9.68 -29.22
N GLN A 82 0.58 10.38 -29.84
CA GLN A 82 2.00 10.39 -29.45
C GLN A 82 2.22 11.34 -28.25
N VAL A 83 1.54 11.07 -27.14
CA VAL A 83 1.68 11.83 -25.88
C VAL A 83 2.38 10.97 -24.83
N CYS A 84 3.40 11.54 -24.21
CA CYS A 84 4.09 10.94 -23.08
C CYS A 84 3.22 10.98 -21.82
N VAL A 85 2.98 9.82 -21.21
CA VAL A 85 2.33 9.72 -19.90
C VAL A 85 3.35 9.21 -18.88
N LYS A 86 3.56 9.99 -17.81
CA LYS A 86 4.41 9.58 -16.68
C LYS A 86 3.69 8.50 -15.87
N ARG A 87 4.09 7.23 -16.04
CA ARG A 87 3.48 6.09 -15.34
C ARG A 87 4.38 4.86 -15.39
N CYS A 88 3.98 3.84 -14.63
CA CYS A 88 4.51 2.49 -14.81
C CYS A 88 4.09 1.91 -16.16
N LYS A 89 5.08 1.44 -16.93
CA LYS A 89 4.91 0.69 -18.17
C LYS A 89 5.30 -0.77 -17.90
N CYS A 90 4.52 -1.72 -18.41
CA CYS A 90 4.91 -3.13 -18.35
C CYS A 90 6.21 -3.37 -19.12
N LEU A 91 7.03 -4.28 -18.60
CA LEU A 91 8.21 -4.77 -19.32
C LEU A 91 7.79 -5.44 -20.64
N ASN A 92 8.74 -5.59 -21.56
CA ASN A 92 8.48 -6.17 -22.87
C ASN A 92 7.84 -7.57 -22.75
N GLY A 93 6.86 -7.84 -23.62
CA GLY A 93 6.11 -9.11 -23.63
C GLY A 93 5.04 -9.22 -22.55
N ARG A 94 4.84 -8.20 -21.70
CA ARG A 94 3.81 -8.18 -20.66
C ARG A 94 2.80 -7.07 -20.86
N ILE A 95 1.59 -7.29 -20.36
CA ILE A 95 0.43 -6.41 -20.54
C ILE A 95 -0.35 -6.24 -19.24
N LEU A 96 -1.12 -5.16 -19.13
CA LEU A 96 -1.84 -4.83 -17.92
C LEU A 96 -3.10 -5.69 -17.78
N ASN A 97 -3.25 -6.41 -16.67
CA ASN A 97 -4.52 -7.06 -16.34
C ASN A 97 -5.52 -6.08 -15.69
N ASN A 98 -6.73 -6.55 -15.45
CA ASN A 98 -7.80 -5.82 -14.73
C ASN A 98 -7.45 -5.48 -13.26
N LYS A 99 -6.47 -6.16 -12.65
CA LYS A 99 -5.96 -5.88 -11.30
C LYS A 99 -4.85 -4.82 -11.28
N GLY A 100 -4.41 -4.34 -12.45
CA GLY A 100 -3.31 -3.37 -12.56
C GLY A 100 -1.91 -3.99 -12.50
N GLU A 101 -1.79 -5.30 -12.73
CA GLU A 101 -0.53 -6.05 -12.71
C GLU A 101 -0.04 -6.33 -14.15
N CYS A 102 1.28 -6.42 -14.33
CA CYS A 102 1.89 -6.73 -15.62
C CYS A 102 2.12 -8.23 -15.76
N VAL A 103 1.27 -8.88 -16.54
CA VAL A 103 1.22 -10.33 -16.75
C VAL A 103 1.60 -10.70 -18.17
N LEU A 104 1.92 -11.96 -18.43
CA LEU A 104 2.05 -12.45 -19.80
C LEU A 104 0.66 -12.51 -20.47
N PRO A 105 0.55 -12.40 -21.81
CA PRO A 105 -0.75 -12.45 -22.48
C PRO A 105 -1.54 -13.75 -22.27
N ASN A 106 -0.84 -14.88 -22.06
CA ASN A 106 -1.45 -16.17 -21.74
C ASN A 106 -1.92 -16.29 -20.28
N GLU A 107 -1.59 -15.30 -19.42
CA GLU A 107 -2.06 -15.19 -18.03
C GLU A 107 -3.29 -14.26 -17.93
N CYS A 108 -3.83 -13.79 -19.06
CA CYS A 108 -5.11 -13.09 -19.09
C CYS A 108 -6.26 -14.09 -18.92
N TYR A 109 -7.16 -13.78 -17.98
CA TYR A 109 -8.32 -14.58 -17.60
C TYR A 109 -9.63 -13.82 -17.82
#